data_AF-A0A7H4M734-F1
#
_entry.id   AF-A0A7H4M734-F1
#
_cell.length_a   1.000
_cell.length_b   1.000
_cell.length_c   1.000
_cell.angle_alpha   90.00
_cell.angle_beta   90.00
_cell.angle_gamma   90.00
#
_symmetry.space_group_name_H-M   'P 1'
#
loop_
_entity.id
_entity.type
_entity.pdbx_description
1 polymer ?
#
loop_
_entity_poly.entity_id
_entity_poly.type
_entity_poly.pdbx_seq_one_letter_code
_entity_poly.pdbx_strand_id
1 'polypeptide(L)' 'MAISSHDIDLIYEISDAVYVLRRGEVLAHGEPGEVFARSELMAQAGLTQPWLVKLHAQLGLPLCKTEENFLRGCEATR' A
#
# COMPACT_ATOMS: atom_id res chain seq x y z
N MET A 1 -16.20 -8.69 -1.00
CA MET A 1 -16.26 -7.96 -2.29
C MET A 1 -14.84 -7.89 -2.83
N ALA A 2 -14.60 -8.24 -4.09
CA ALA A 2 -13.28 -8.13 -4.71
C ALA A 2 -13.30 -6.96 -5.69
N ILE A 3 -12.31 -6.07 -5.59
CA ILE A 3 -12.14 -4.92 -6.48
C ILE A 3 -10.81 -5.09 -7.20
N SER A 4 -10.82 -4.92 -8.52
CA SER A 4 -9.61 -4.79 -9.31
C SER A 4 -9.58 -3.39 -9.93
N SER A 5 -8.47 -2.69 -9.72
CA SER A 5 -8.18 -1.38 -10.31
C SER A 5 -6.72 -1.35 -10.74
N HIS A 6 -6.41 -0.43 -11.65
CA HIS A 6 -5.03 -0.06 -11.93
C HIS A 6 -4.52 1.00 -10.94
N ASP A 7 -5.44 1.66 -10.23
CA ASP A 7 -5.14 2.63 -9.19
C ASP A 7 -4.80 1.91 -7.89
N ILE A 8 -3.50 1.87 -7.61
CA ILE A 8 -2.94 1.18 -6.44
C ILE A 8 -3.20 1.95 -5.15
N ASP A 9 -3.27 3.28 -5.21
CA ASP A 9 -3.57 4.13 -4.06
C ASP A 9 -5.03 3.92 -3.62
N LEU A 10 -5.96 3.85 -4.58
CA LEU A 10 -7.35 3.52 -4.29
C LEU A 10 -7.48 2.10 -3.69
N ILE A 11 -6.80 1.10 -4.26
CA ILE A 11 -6.82 -0.27 -3.73
C ILE A 11 -6.32 -0.28 -2.29
N TYR A 12 -5.24 0.46 -2.00
CA TYR A 12 -4.67 0.54 -0.67
C TYR A 12 -5.61 1.17 0.37
N GLU A 13 -6.37 2.20 -0.03
CA GLU A 13 -7.33 2.89 0.85
C GLU A 13 -8.56 2.06 1.18
N ILE A 14 -9.11 1.33 0.20
CA ILE A 14 -10.41 0.67 0.34
C ILE A 14 -10.32 -0.82 0.68
N SER A 15 -9.14 -1.43 0.57
CA SER A 15 -8.98 -2.88 0.72
C SER A 15 -8.52 -3.26 2.11
N ASP A 16 -9.21 -4.22 2.72
CA ASP A 16 -8.77 -4.85 3.97
C ASP A 16 -7.55 -5.74 3.75
N ALA A 17 -7.51 -6.44 2.61
CA ALA A 17 -6.43 -7.33 2.21
C ALA A 17 -6.20 -7.24 0.69
N VAL A 18 -4.95 -7.45 0.28
CA VAL A 18 -4.52 -7.39 -1.13
C VAL A 18 -3.90 -8.72 -1.52
N TYR A 19 -4.15 -9.10 -2.77
CA TYR A 19 -3.51 -10.23 -3.45
C TYR A 19 -2.77 -9.72 -4.67
N VAL A 20 -1.46 -9.92 -4.69
CA VAL A 20 -0.61 -9.57 -5.83
C VAL A 20 -0.40 -10.82 -6.65
N LEU A 21 -0.85 -10.77 -7.90
CA LEU A 21 -0.77 -11.88 -8.84
C LEU A 21 0.26 -11.57 -9.92
N ARG A 22 1.13 -12.53 -10.22
CA ARG A 22 2.10 -12.44 -11.32
C ARG A 22 2.11 -13.74 -12.10
N ARG A 23 1.84 -13.67 -13.41
CA ARG A 23 1.85 -14.82 -14.33
C ARG A 23 0.97 -16.00 -13.87
N GLY A 24 -0.14 -15.72 -13.20
CA GLY A 24 -1.06 -16.76 -12.69
C GLY A 24 -0.72 -17.31 -11.31
N GLU A 25 0.35 -16.83 -10.67
CA GLU A 25 0.73 -17.21 -9.30
C GLU A 25 0.54 -16.04 -8.33
N VAL A 26 0.20 -16.36 -7.08
CA VAL A 26 0.13 -15.37 -6.00
C VAL A 26 1.55 -15.06 -5.55
N LEU A 27 2.01 -13.85 -5.84
CA LEU A 27 3.32 -13.36 -5.44
C LEU A 27 3.34 -12.93 -3.97
N ALA A 28 2.24 -12.34 -3.51
CA ALA A 28 2.06 -11.91 -2.13
C ALA A 28 0.57 -11.81 -1.79
N HIS A 29 0.24 -12.03 -0.51
CA HIS A 29 -1.08 -11.74 0.03
C HIS A 29 -0.97 -11.28 1.48
N GLY A 30 -1.89 -10.43 1.92
CA GLY A 30 -1.94 -9.96 3.30
C GLY A 30 -2.47 -8.54 3.45
N GLU A 31 -2.12 -7.93 4.59
CA GLU A 31 -2.40 -6.52 4.89
C GLU A 31 -1.75 -5.61 3.84
N PRO A 32 -2.47 -4.61 3.29
CA PRO A 32 -1.93 -3.69 2.30
C PRO A 32 -0.65 -3.04 2.75
N GLY A 33 -0.60 -2.59 4.01
CA GLY A 33 0.59 -1.96 4.57
C GLY A 33 1.84 -2.82 4.45
N GLU A 34 1.74 -4.11 4.83
CA GLU A 34 2.87 -5.03 4.80
C GLU A 34 3.23 -5.49 3.38
N VAL A 35 2.22 -5.71 2.53
CA VAL A 35 2.43 -6.18 1.16
C VAL A 35 3.04 -5.08 0.30
N PHE A 36 2.49 -3.87 0.35
CA PHE A 36 2.99 -2.73 -0.42
C PHE A 36 4.32 -2.17 0.11
N ALA A 37 4.63 -2.35 1.40
CA ALA A 37 5.95 -2.01 1.96
C ALA A 37 7.09 -2.79 1.29
N ARG A 38 6.82 -3.94 0.68
CA ARG A 38 7.81 -4.77 -0.03
C ARG A 38 8.02 -4.25 -1.45
N SER A 39 8.87 -3.23 -1.58
CA SER A 39 9.24 -2.59 -2.86
C SER A 39 9.69 -3.59 -3.93
N GLU A 40 10.44 -4.62 -3.55
CA GLU A 40 10.93 -5.63 -4.50
C GLU A 40 9.79 -6.45 -5.09
N LEU A 41 8.77 -6.79 -4.29
CA LEU A 41 7.61 -7.56 -4.76
C LEU A 41 6.74 -6.73 -5.70
N MET A 42 6.55 -5.44 -5.39
CA MET A 42 5.83 -4.52 -6.28
C MET A 42 6.54 -4.40 -7.62
N ALA A 43 7.85 -4.18 -7.61
CA ALA A 43 8.66 -4.12 -8.84
C ALA A 43 8.59 -5.42 -9.65
N GLN A 44 8.65 -6.58 -9.00
CA GLN A 44 8.50 -7.88 -9.67
C GLN A 44 7.11 -8.05 -10.31
N ALA A 45 6.06 -7.60 -9.64
CA ALA A 45 4.69 -7.60 -10.16
C ALA A 45 4.44 -6.56 -11.26
N GLY A 46 5.39 -5.63 -11.48
CA GLY A 46 5.20 -4.49 -12.39
C GLY A 46 4.27 -3.42 -11.81
N LEU A 47 4.11 -3.40 -10.49
CA LEU A 47 3.30 -2.47 -9.73
C LEU A 47 4.19 -1.40 -9.08
N THR A 48 3.62 -0.23 -8.86
CA THR A 48 4.29 0.86 -8.13
C THR A 48 3.76 0.90 -6.70
N GLN A 49 4.58 1.33 -5.73
CA GLN A 49 4.09 1.50 -4.36
C GLN A 49 3.13 2.70 -4.24
N PRO A 50 2.11 2.59 -3.36
CA PRO A 50 1.27 3.72 -2.98
C PRO A 50 2.10 4.89 -2.45
N TRP A 51 1.65 6.12 -2.68
CA TRP A 51 2.38 7.31 -2.23
C TRP A 51 2.52 7.36 -0.70
N LEU A 52 1.49 6.93 0.04
CA LEU A 52 1.51 6.82 1.50
C LEU A 52 2.63 5.90 2.01
N VAL A 53 2.81 4.76 1.34
CA VAL A 53 3.88 3.80 1.68
C VAL A 53 5.26 4.38 1.38
N LYS A 54 5.40 5.09 0.25
CA LYS A 54 6.64 5.80 -0.10
C LYS A 54 6.98 6.88 0.92
N LEU A 55 6.00 7.67 1.36
CA LEU A 55 6.21 8.70 2.40
C LEU A 55 6.61 8.07 3.73
N HIS A 56 5.95 6.98 4.15
CA HIS A 56 6.39 6.22 5.33
C HIS A 56 7.86 5.80 5.19
N ALA A 57 8.23 5.20 4.06
CA ALA A 57 9.60 4.71 3.83
C ALA A 57 10.65 5.84 3.75
N GLN A 58 10.30 6.99 3.16
CA GLN A 58 11.22 8.11 2.96
C GLN A 58 11.31 9.07 4.16
N LEU A 59 10.20 9.28 4.87
CA LEU A 59 10.09 10.26 5.95
C LEU A 59 10.01 9.61 7.35
N GLY A 60 9.87 8.28 7.44
CA GLY A 60 9.71 7.57 8.71
C GLY A 60 8.37 7.85 9.41
N LEU A 61 7.37 8.33 8.65
CA LEU A 61 6.03 8.64 9.16
C LEU A 61 5.22 7.37 9.41
N PRO A 62 4.19 7.38 10.28
CA PRO A 62 3.36 6.21 10.51
C PRO A 62 2.65 5.73 9.23
N LEU A 63 2.52 4.41 9.10
CA LEU A 63 1.86 3.79 7.94
C LEU A 63 0.35 3.96 8.07
N CYS A 64 -0.22 4.85 7.25
CA CYS A 64 -1.64 5.14 7.24
C CYS A 64 -2.30 4.59 5.98
N LYS A 65 -3.55 4.12 6.07
CA LYS A 65 -4.31 3.63 4.92
C LYS A 65 -4.95 4.74 4.08
N THR A 66 -5.24 5.89 4.69
CA THR A 66 -5.93 7.03 4.05
C THR A 66 -5.22 8.34 4.32
N GLU A 67 -5.42 9.33 3.46
CA GLU A 67 -4.90 10.69 3.63
C GLU A 67 -5.36 11.33 4.96
N GLU A 68 -6.63 11.18 5.35
CA GLU A 68 -7.13 11.71 6.62
C GLU A 68 -6.39 11.14 7.84
N ASN A 69 -6.14 9.83 7.84
CA ASN A 69 -5.40 9.18 8.93
C ASN A 69 -3.93 9.65 8.95
N PHE A 70 -3.35 9.89 7.78
CA PHE A 70 -2.00 10.43 7.65
C PHE A 70 -1.89 11.87 8.17
N LEU A 71 -2.82 12.76 7.77
CA LEU A 71 -2.86 14.15 8.24
C LEU A 71 -3.01 14.20 9.77
N ARG A 72 -3.91 13.38 10.34
CA ARG A 72 -4.06 13.24 11.80
C ARG A 72 -2.79 12.75 12.50
N GLY A 73 -2.07 11.80 11.92
CA GLY A 73 -0.80 11.29 12.46
C GLY A 73 0.32 12.33 12.45
N CYS A 74 0.39 13.14 11.40
CA CYS A 74 1.32 14.26 11.30
C CYS A 74 1.01 15.38 12.32
N GLU A 75 -0.27 15.69 12.53
CA GLU A 75 -0.69 16.70 13.53
C GLU A 75 -0.32 16.30 14.97
N ALA A 76 -0.31 15.00 15.29
CA ALA A 76 0.04 14.49 16.61
C ALA A 76 1.54 14.52 16.95
N THR A 77 2.41 14.79 15.97
CA THR A 77 3.88 14.83 16.17
C THR A 77 4.40 16.25 16.40
N ARG A 78 3.54 17.18 16.84
CA ARG A 78 3.89 18.59 17.10
C ARG A 78 4.01 18.92 18.58
#